data_AF-A0A933KCF0-F1
#
_entry.id   AF-A0A933KCF0-F1
#
_cell.length_a   1.000
_cell.length_b   1.000
_cell.length_c   1.000
_cell.angle_alpha   90.00
_cell.angle_beta   90.00
_cell.angle_gamma   90.00
#
_symmetry.space_group_name_H-M   'P 1'
#
loop_
_entity.id
_entity.type
_entity.pdbx_description
1 polymer ?
#
loop_
_entity_poly.entity_id
_entity_poly.type
_entity_poly.pdbx_seq_one_letter_code
_entity_poly.pdbx_strand_id
1 'polypeptide(L)'
;MAYLPFLLAVQVWTLLICVAWIAVTWLSVRFFWPSIQHAPLNVLVLPSLLCYRFILRVNLHGQVDLILWAVVLGCVYLLVVGRRPLAGVLLGFSIVLKPLPALFLPYLLAKREWRTFAWTVIAILFFLALPLTTYGPTRLVELLGQWTGGRIGQDLTDVSLEAMTSNQSVQAMLYRFLATRDGITESFWPAPIAGLSRDSINTLYLVACGIFLLPWIYVGRSPETNRWRLASEVALLIVTTHLISRRTTEYHLVTLAYVYCVTLSLRYHPDVSPNRRSQLAWLVAVVALIQNGYSPMFVGMDRSEWLQGYSPVVLSLVLLWSAYSLVLQRLRLDDPPHR
;
A
#
# COMPACT_ATOMS: atom_id res chain seq x y z
N MET A 1 4.52 -25.42 -5.55
CA MET A 1 5.43 -25.22 -4.39
C MET A 1 5.43 -26.41 -3.44
N ALA A 2 4.27 -26.88 -2.98
CA ALA A 2 4.20 -28.00 -2.01
C ALA A 2 4.89 -29.32 -2.44
N TYR A 3 5.13 -29.50 -3.75
CA TYR A 3 5.79 -30.68 -4.32
C TYR A 3 7.26 -30.45 -4.74
N LEU A 4 7.81 -29.25 -4.52
CA LEU A 4 9.20 -28.93 -4.87
C LEU A 4 10.13 -29.16 -3.66
N PRO A 5 11.38 -29.61 -3.87
CA PRO A 5 12.40 -29.54 -2.84
C PRO A 5 12.53 -28.13 -2.28
N PHE A 6 12.78 -28.00 -0.97
CA PHE A 6 12.77 -26.71 -0.27
C PHE A 6 13.66 -25.64 -0.95
N LEU A 7 14.90 -26.00 -1.30
CA LEU A 7 15.82 -25.07 -1.97
C LEU A 7 15.30 -24.60 -3.34
N LEU A 8 14.70 -25.50 -4.10
CA LEU A 8 14.10 -25.16 -5.39
C LEU A 8 12.88 -24.25 -5.20
N ALA A 9 12.06 -24.49 -4.17
CA ALA A 9 10.94 -23.62 -3.83
C ALA A 9 11.41 -22.19 -3.48
N VAL A 10 12.49 -22.04 -2.70
CA VAL A 10 13.10 -20.73 -2.36
C VAL A 10 13.65 -20.02 -3.59
N GLN A 11 14.30 -20.75 -4.50
CA GLN A 11 14.82 -20.18 -5.75
C GLN A 11 13.70 -19.70 -6.66
N VAL A 12 12.67 -20.52 -6.87
CA VAL A 12 11.48 -20.15 -7.65
C VAL A 12 10.77 -18.95 -7.02
N TRP A 13 10.62 -18.95 -5.70
CA TRP A 13 10.04 -17.81 -4.98
C TRP A 13 10.81 -16.52 -5.21
N THR A 14 12.13 -16.57 -5.01
CA THR A 14 13.00 -15.40 -5.17
C THR A 14 12.95 -14.89 -6.61
N LEU A 15 12.95 -15.78 -7.60
CA LEU A 15 12.78 -15.41 -9.01
C LEU A 15 11.44 -14.70 -9.25
N LEU A 16 10.34 -15.21 -8.70
CA LEU A 16 9.02 -14.56 -8.80
C LEU A 16 9.01 -13.17 -8.17
N ILE A 17 9.67 -12.98 -7.02
CA ILE A 17 9.81 -11.67 -6.37
C ILE A 17 10.66 -10.73 -7.24
N CYS A 18 11.77 -11.19 -7.84
CA CYS A 18 12.57 -10.38 -8.77
C CYS A 18 11.77 -9.96 -10.01
N VAL A 19 11.00 -10.87 -10.61
CA VAL A 19 10.13 -10.57 -11.75
C VAL A 19 9.05 -9.55 -11.35
N ALA A 20 8.42 -9.74 -10.18
CA ALA A 20 7.42 -8.80 -9.67
C ALA A 20 8.02 -7.42 -9.37
N TRP A 21 9.24 -7.37 -8.85
CA TRP A 21 9.96 -6.10 -8.64
C TRP A 21 10.18 -5.37 -9.96
N ILE A 22 10.74 -6.05 -10.96
CA ILE A 22 10.96 -5.49 -12.30
C ILE A 22 9.63 -5.00 -12.88
N ALA A 23 8.56 -5.80 -12.76
CA ALA A 23 7.24 -5.44 -13.24
C ALA A 23 6.68 -4.19 -12.53
N VAL A 24 6.82 -4.08 -11.21
CA VAL A 24 6.39 -2.90 -10.45
C VAL A 24 7.16 -1.67 -10.89
N THR A 25 8.50 -1.73 -11.00
CA THR A 25 9.31 -0.60 -11.46
C THR A 25 8.93 -0.20 -12.88
N TRP A 26 8.85 -1.18 -13.79
CA TRP A 26 8.50 -0.93 -15.20
C TRP A 26 7.10 -0.32 -15.34
N LEU A 27 6.08 -0.90 -14.71
CA LEU A 27 4.70 -0.39 -14.75
C LEU A 27 4.62 1.02 -14.16
N SER A 28 5.28 1.28 -13.03
CA SER A 28 5.26 2.60 -12.36
C SER A 28 5.80 3.70 -13.28
N VAL A 29 6.90 3.44 -13.99
CA VAL A 29 7.52 4.40 -14.92
C VAL A 29 6.68 4.55 -16.19
N ARG A 30 6.10 3.46 -16.69
CA ARG A 30 5.36 3.41 -17.97
C ARG A 30 4.11 4.29 -18.01
N PHE A 31 3.58 4.68 -16.85
CA PHE A 31 2.49 5.68 -16.74
C PHE A 31 2.87 7.03 -17.32
N PHE A 32 4.12 7.44 -17.11
CA PHE A 32 4.61 8.78 -17.42
C PHE A 32 5.50 8.81 -18.65
N TRP A 33 6.30 7.75 -18.87
CA TRP A 33 7.17 7.61 -20.03
C TRP A 33 6.77 6.40 -20.87
N PRO A 34 6.19 6.62 -22.07
CA PRO A 34 5.82 5.50 -22.93
C PRO A 34 6.98 4.64 -23.40
N SER A 35 8.18 5.21 -23.46
CA SER A 35 9.42 4.46 -23.65
C SER A 35 10.32 4.69 -22.44
N ILE A 36 10.68 3.59 -21.76
CA ILE A 36 11.48 3.62 -20.54
C ILE A 36 12.88 4.21 -20.76
N GLN A 37 13.38 4.17 -21.99
CA GLN A 37 14.67 4.75 -22.36
C GLN A 37 14.71 6.28 -22.19
N HIS A 38 13.55 6.93 -22.19
CA HIS A 38 13.43 8.38 -21.96
C HIS A 38 13.14 8.72 -20.50
N ALA A 39 12.98 7.71 -19.63
CA ALA A 39 12.74 7.94 -18.22
C ALA A 39 14.03 8.42 -17.53
N PRO A 40 13.97 9.49 -16.72
CA PRO A 40 15.10 9.94 -15.93
C PRO A 40 15.60 8.82 -15.00
N LEU A 41 16.92 8.63 -14.92
CA LEU A 41 17.54 7.55 -14.14
C LEU A 41 17.10 7.57 -12.67
N ASN A 42 16.95 8.76 -12.09
CA ASN A 42 16.48 8.92 -10.72
C ASN A 42 15.04 8.40 -10.52
N VAL A 43 14.16 8.51 -11.51
CA VAL A 43 12.80 7.95 -11.45
C VAL A 43 12.82 6.43 -11.57
N LEU A 44 13.74 5.89 -12.38
CA LEU A 44 13.88 4.45 -12.58
C LEU A 44 14.49 3.74 -11.35
N VAL A 45 15.52 4.33 -10.76
CA VAL A 45 16.38 3.65 -9.79
C VAL A 45 16.03 4.01 -8.35
N LEU A 46 15.80 5.29 -8.03
CA LEU A 46 15.63 5.71 -6.64
C LEU A 46 14.44 5.06 -5.94
N PRO A 47 13.23 4.91 -6.54
CA PRO A 47 12.12 4.27 -5.84
C PRO A 47 12.45 2.86 -5.34
N SER A 48 13.14 2.09 -6.17
CA SER A 48 13.62 0.75 -5.84
C SER A 48 14.67 0.77 -4.73
N LEU A 49 15.64 1.71 -4.79
CA LEU A 49 16.65 1.85 -3.74
C LEU A 49 16.04 2.28 -2.40
N LEU A 50 15.13 3.26 -2.40
CA LEU A 50 14.47 3.77 -1.21
C LEU A 50 13.55 2.75 -0.54
N CYS A 51 13.01 1.80 -1.32
CA CYS A 51 12.18 0.70 -0.83
C CYS A 51 12.93 -0.63 -0.68
N TYR A 52 14.25 -0.67 -0.90
CA TYR A 52 15.03 -1.91 -0.94
C TYR A 52 14.85 -2.76 0.32
N ARG A 53 14.86 -2.12 1.51
CA ARG A 53 14.64 -2.83 2.78
C ARG A 53 13.27 -3.52 2.85
N PHE A 54 12.22 -2.91 2.29
CA PHE A 54 10.88 -3.50 2.25
C PHE A 54 10.83 -4.68 1.29
N ILE A 55 11.48 -4.56 0.13
CA ILE A 55 11.61 -5.65 -0.86
C ILE A 55 12.33 -6.86 -0.24
N LEU A 56 13.42 -6.61 0.50
CA LEU A 56 14.10 -7.67 1.25
C LEU A 56 13.19 -8.33 2.28
N ARG A 57 12.44 -7.53 3.07
CA ARG A 57 11.49 -8.06 4.05
C ARG A 57 10.42 -8.92 3.40
N VAL A 58 9.88 -8.52 2.25
CA VAL A 58 8.91 -9.32 1.47
C VAL A 58 9.50 -10.68 1.12
N ASN A 59 10.74 -10.72 0.60
CA ASN A 59 11.38 -11.97 0.22
C ASN A 59 11.65 -12.88 1.43
N LEU A 60 12.24 -12.32 2.50
CA LEU A 60 12.59 -13.04 3.72
C LEU A 60 11.37 -13.65 4.43
N HIS A 61 10.21 -13.00 4.36
CA HIS A 61 8.98 -13.46 5.01
C HIS A 61 8.06 -14.26 4.08
N GLY A 62 8.49 -14.56 2.85
CA GLY A 62 7.67 -15.30 1.89
C GLY A 62 6.35 -14.61 1.54
N GLN A 63 6.32 -13.27 1.56
CA GLN A 63 5.08 -12.50 1.38
C GLN A 63 4.76 -12.25 -0.10
N VAL A 64 3.48 -12.36 -0.47
CA VAL A 64 3.01 -12.15 -1.86
C VAL A 64 2.88 -10.68 -2.25
N ASP A 65 3.11 -9.73 -1.32
CA ASP A 65 2.79 -8.31 -1.47
C ASP A 65 3.37 -7.66 -2.74
N LEU A 66 4.60 -8.01 -3.13
CA LEU A 66 5.20 -7.44 -4.34
C LEU A 66 4.57 -7.98 -5.63
N ILE A 67 4.23 -9.27 -5.66
CA ILE A 67 3.50 -9.90 -6.77
C ILE A 67 2.10 -9.28 -6.88
N LEU A 68 1.40 -9.19 -5.74
CA LEU A 68 0.09 -8.55 -5.66
C LEU A 68 0.16 -7.13 -6.21
N TRP A 69 1.18 -6.37 -5.84
CA TRP A 69 1.33 -4.98 -6.29
C TRP A 69 1.62 -4.87 -7.78
N ALA A 70 2.40 -5.79 -8.36
CA ALA A 70 2.57 -5.88 -9.81
C ALA A 70 1.23 -6.09 -10.53
N VAL A 71 0.37 -6.96 -9.99
CA VAL A 71 -0.98 -7.22 -10.55
C VAL A 71 -1.88 -5.98 -10.42
N VAL A 72 -1.88 -5.32 -9.26
CA VAL A 72 -2.68 -4.10 -9.05
C VAL A 72 -2.23 -2.98 -9.99
N LEU A 73 -0.94 -2.74 -10.15
CA LEU A 73 -0.43 -1.77 -11.13
C LEU A 73 -0.78 -2.18 -12.57
N GLY A 74 -0.78 -3.48 -12.87
CA GLY A 74 -1.26 -4.01 -14.15
C GLY A 74 -2.73 -3.68 -14.40
N CYS A 75 -3.59 -3.81 -13.38
CA CYS A 75 -4.99 -3.37 -13.43
C CYS A 75 -5.10 -1.88 -13.73
N VAL A 76 -4.37 -1.03 -13.00
CA VAL A 76 -4.40 0.43 -13.23
C VAL A 76 -3.90 0.77 -14.64
N TYR A 77 -2.86 0.10 -15.13
CA TYR A 77 -2.38 0.28 -16.50
C TYR A 77 -3.42 -0.13 -17.54
N LEU A 78 -4.12 -1.25 -17.33
CA LEU A 78 -5.20 -1.70 -18.20
C LEU A 78 -6.39 -0.75 -18.21
N LEU A 79 -6.69 -0.10 -17.09
CA LEU A 79 -7.66 0.99 -17.03
C LEU A 79 -7.25 2.14 -17.95
N VAL A 80 -5.99 2.58 -17.89
CA VAL A 80 -5.46 3.66 -18.75
C VAL A 80 -5.57 3.33 -20.23
N VAL A 81 -5.29 2.09 -20.63
CA VAL A 81 -5.38 1.68 -22.05
C VAL A 81 -6.79 1.22 -22.46
N GLY A 82 -7.81 1.44 -21.61
CA GLY A 82 -9.21 1.17 -21.92
C GLY A 82 -9.65 -0.31 -21.87
N ARG A 83 -8.78 -1.22 -21.39
CA ARG A 83 -9.07 -2.66 -21.27
C ARG A 83 -9.80 -3.00 -19.97
N ARG A 84 -10.96 -2.38 -19.78
CA ARG A 84 -11.78 -2.45 -18.55
C ARG A 84 -12.11 -3.87 -18.06
N PRO A 85 -12.50 -4.84 -18.91
CA PRO A 85 -12.77 -6.20 -18.44
C PRO A 85 -11.55 -6.88 -17.82
N LEU A 86 -10.40 -6.79 -18.50
CA LEU A 86 -9.17 -7.42 -18.01
C LEU A 86 -8.65 -6.73 -16.76
N ALA A 87 -8.78 -5.40 -16.67
CA ALA A 87 -8.49 -4.66 -15.44
C ALA A 87 -9.32 -5.17 -14.27
N GLY A 88 -10.63 -5.35 -14.47
CA GLY A 88 -11.53 -5.90 -13.45
C GLY A 88 -11.16 -7.32 -13.04
N VAL A 89 -10.80 -8.18 -14.00
CA VAL A 89 -10.35 -9.56 -13.71
C VAL A 89 -9.08 -9.57 -12.85
N LEU A 90 -8.06 -8.76 -13.20
CA LEU A 90 -6.84 -8.65 -12.42
C LEU A 90 -7.09 -8.10 -11.00
N LEU A 91 -7.97 -7.11 -10.88
CA LEU A 91 -8.34 -6.57 -9.56
C LEU A 91 -9.08 -7.62 -8.72
N GLY A 92 -10.03 -8.34 -9.32
CA GLY A 92 -10.78 -9.38 -8.60
C GLY A 92 -9.88 -10.52 -8.14
N PHE A 93 -8.94 -10.96 -8.98
CA PHE A 93 -7.89 -11.90 -8.59
C PHE A 93 -7.06 -11.36 -7.41
N SER A 94 -6.64 -10.09 -7.47
CA SER A 94 -5.86 -9.46 -6.41
C SER A 94 -6.62 -9.42 -5.08
N ILE A 95 -7.92 -9.11 -5.11
CA ILE A 95 -8.79 -9.05 -3.92
C ILE A 95 -8.95 -10.42 -3.26
N VAL A 96 -9.10 -11.47 -4.07
CA VAL A 96 -9.21 -12.85 -3.54
C VAL A 96 -7.88 -13.32 -2.94
N LEU A 97 -6.74 -12.92 -3.52
CA LEU A 97 -5.42 -13.22 -2.94
C LEU A 97 -5.17 -12.51 -1.61
N LYS A 98 -5.53 -11.22 -1.51
CA LYS A 98 -5.40 -10.43 -0.29
C LYS A 98 -6.52 -9.38 -0.30
N PRO A 99 -7.33 -9.22 0.76
CA PRO A 99 -8.48 -8.31 0.73
C PRO A 99 -8.14 -6.82 0.54
N LEU A 100 -6.89 -6.41 0.77
CA LEU A 100 -6.49 -5.00 0.79
C LEU A 100 -6.85 -4.19 -0.48
N PRO A 101 -6.67 -4.72 -1.71
CA PRO A 101 -7.08 -4.03 -2.93
C PRO A 101 -8.59 -3.85 -3.07
N ALA A 102 -9.43 -4.40 -2.18
CA ALA A 102 -10.88 -4.17 -2.20
C ALA A 102 -11.22 -2.69 -1.99
N LEU A 103 -10.31 -1.88 -1.45
CA LEU A 103 -10.45 -0.42 -1.36
C LEU A 103 -10.53 0.25 -2.75
N PHE A 104 -10.12 -0.42 -3.82
CA PHE A 104 -10.36 0.07 -5.19
C PHE A 104 -11.83 -0.06 -5.63
N LEU A 105 -12.65 -0.91 -5.00
CA LEU A 105 -14.07 -1.04 -5.36
C LEU A 105 -14.84 0.28 -5.18
N PRO A 106 -14.84 0.92 -3.99
CA PRO A 106 -15.46 2.23 -3.82
C PRO A 106 -14.79 3.32 -4.67
N TYR A 107 -13.49 3.21 -4.99
CA TYR A 107 -12.85 4.10 -5.96
C TYR A 107 -13.48 3.97 -7.36
N LEU A 108 -13.62 2.75 -7.87
CA LEU A 108 -14.22 2.48 -9.18
C LEU A 108 -15.67 2.97 -9.24
N LEU A 109 -16.44 2.79 -8.16
CA LEU A 109 -17.80 3.32 -8.05
C LEU A 109 -17.82 4.85 -8.12
N ALA A 110 -16.94 5.52 -7.34
CA ALA A 110 -16.84 6.98 -7.34
C ALA A 110 -16.47 7.54 -8.72
N LYS A 111 -15.54 6.86 -9.42
CA LYS A 111 -15.10 7.17 -10.78
C LYS A 111 -16.08 6.76 -11.87
N ARG A 112 -17.22 6.14 -11.52
CA ARG A 112 -18.23 5.62 -12.45
C ARG A 112 -17.66 4.59 -13.43
N GLU A 113 -16.61 3.87 -13.04
CA GLU A 113 -15.98 2.79 -13.81
C GLU A 113 -16.79 1.49 -13.66
N TRP A 114 -18.09 1.55 -13.95
CA TRP A 114 -19.06 0.47 -13.72
C TRP A 114 -18.68 -0.84 -14.40
N ARG A 115 -18.14 -0.75 -15.61
CA ARG A 115 -17.70 -1.94 -16.36
C ARG A 115 -16.56 -2.65 -15.64
N THR A 116 -15.53 -1.91 -15.22
CA THR A 116 -14.41 -2.49 -14.46
C THR A 116 -14.90 -3.05 -13.12
N PHE A 117 -15.78 -2.32 -12.42
CA PHE A 117 -16.38 -2.79 -11.17
C PHE A 117 -17.14 -4.11 -11.35
N ALA A 118 -18.01 -4.22 -12.35
CA ALA A 118 -18.78 -5.43 -12.63
C ALA A 118 -17.86 -6.64 -12.92
N TRP A 119 -16.83 -6.46 -13.76
CA TRP A 119 -15.85 -7.51 -14.02
C TRP A 119 -15.02 -7.88 -12.79
N THR A 120 -14.77 -6.92 -11.90
CA THR A 120 -14.12 -7.18 -10.60
C THR A 120 -14.98 -8.10 -9.73
N VAL A 121 -16.27 -7.79 -9.60
CA VAL A 121 -17.22 -8.61 -8.83
C VAL A 121 -17.34 -10.02 -9.43
N ILE A 122 -17.51 -10.13 -10.75
CA ILE A 122 -17.57 -11.43 -11.45
C ILE A 122 -16.30 -12.24 -11.19
N ALA A 123 -15.13 -11.62 -11.29
CA ALA A 123 -13.86 -12.29 -11.05
C ALA A 123 -13.70 -12.74 -9.59
N ILE A 124 -14.09 -11.91 -8.62
CA ILE A 124 -14.09 -12.30 -7.20
C ILE A 124 -14.95 -13.57 -7.00
N LEU A 125 -16.18 -13.56 -7.51
CA LEU A 125 -17.09 -14.71 -7.40
C LEU A 125 -16.50 -15.95 -8.08
N PHE A 126 -15.94 -15.79 -9.27
CA PHE A 126 -15.28 -16.88 -10.00
C PHE A 126 -14.11 -17.48 -9.21
N PHE A 127 -13.18 -16.65 -8.74
CA PHE A 127 -11.99 -17.14 -8.02
C PHE A 127 -12.34 -17.72 -6.64
N LEU A 128 -13.34 -17.18 -5.94
CA LEU A 128 -13.86 -17.78 -4.70
C LEU A 128 -14.60 -19.09 -4.93
N ALA A 129 -15.16 -19.30 -6.13
CA ALA A 129 -15.83 -20.54 -6.50
C ALA A 129 -14.86 -21.63 -6.98
N LEU A 130 -13.62 -21.32 -7.39
CA LEU A 130 -12.65 -22.32 -7.85
C LEU A 130 -12.41 -23.46 -6.86
N PRO A 131 -12.30 -23.24 -5.53
CA PRO A 131 -12.16 -24.33 -4.57
C PRO A 131 -13.36 -25.29 -4.54
N LEU A 132 -14.55 -24.92 -5.06
CA LEU A 132 -15.69 -25.83 -5.14
C LEU A 132 -15.39 -27.06 -6.00
N THR A 133 -14.60 -26.91 -7.06
CA THR A 133 -14.27 -28.00 -7.98
C THR A 133 -13.29 -29.01 -7.38
N THR A 134 -12.58 -28.64 -6.32
CA THR A 134 -11.54 -29.45 -5.69
C THR A 134 -11.93 -29.96 -4.30
N TYR A 135 -12.57 -29.12 -3.49
CA TYR A 135 -12.92 -29.44 -2.10
C TYR A 135 -14.43 -29.66 -1.86
N GLY A 136 -15.28 -29.29 -2.82
CA GLY A 136 -16.73 -29.32 -2.66
C GLY A 136 -17.30 -28.20 -1.77
N PRO A 137 -18.63 -28.05 -1.72
CA PRO A 137 -19.29 -26.91 -1.06
C PRO A 137 -19.11 -26.91 0.46
N THR A 138 -19.22 -28.07 1.12
CA THR A 138 -19.12 -28.17 2.59
C THR A 138 -17.76 -27.70 3.07
N ARG A 139 -16.68 -28.21 2.47
CA ARG A 139 -15.31 -27.85 2.87
C ARG A 139 -14.99 -26.39 2.55
N LEU A 140 -15.52 -25.85 1.45
CA LEU A 140 -15.38 -24.42 1.17
C LEU A 140 -16.00 -23.56 2.28
N VAL A 141 -17.24 -23.87 2.71
CA VAL A 141 -17.91 -23.11 3.78
C VAL A 141 -17.11 -23.19 5.09
N GLU A 142 -16.59 -24.36 5.43
CA GLU A 142 -15.70 -24.52 6.60
C GLU A 142 -14.45 -23.65 6.49
N LEU A 143 -13.75 -23.68 5.36
CA LEU A 143 -12.53 -22.89 5.14
C LEU A 143 -12.81 -21.39 5.19
N LEU A 144 -13.91 -20.93 4.58
CA LEU A 144 -14.34 -19.54 4.65
C LEU A 144 -14.71 -19.14 6.08
N GLY A 145 -15.41 -20.00 6.83
CA GLY A 145 -15.73 -19.78 8.24
C GLY A 145 -14.50 -19.71 9.14
N GLN A 146 -13.51 -20.56 8.91
CA GLN A 146 -12.22 -20.52 9.61
C GLN A 146 -11.45 -19.23 9.29
N TRP A 147 -11.46 -18.80 8.03
CA TRP A 147 -10.79 -17.57 7.63
C TRP A 147 -11.46 -16.32 8.22
N THR A 148 -12.79 -16.24 8.18
CA THR A 148 -13.53 -15.10 8.75
C THR A 148 -13.51 -15.10 10.28
N GLY A 149 -13.82 -16.22 10.93
CA GLY A 149 -13.87 -16.33 12.39
C GLY A 149 -12.48 -16.33 13.03
N GLY A 150 -11.49 -16.92 12.36
CA GLY A 150 -10.11 -16.97 12.84
C GLY A 150 -9.34 -15.71 12.49
N ARG A 151 -8.98 -15.53 11.22
CA ARG A 151 -8.00 -14.51 10.82
C ARG A 151 -8.55 -13.09 10.93
N ILE A 152 -9.75 -12.84 10.40
CA ILE A 152 -10.38 -11.50 10.51
C ILE A 152 -10.79 -11.23 11.96
N GLY A 153 -11.39 -12.23 12.64
CA GLY A 153 -11.76 -12.11 14.05
C GLY A 153 -10.57 -11.73 14.94
N GLN A 154 -9.43 -12.40 14.79
CA GLN A 154 -8.20 -12.10 15.53
C GLN A 154 -7.67 -10.69 15.23
N ASP A 155 -7.54 -10.31 13.95
CA ASP A 155 -7.07 -8.96 13.58
C ASP A 155 -8.00 -7.83 14.11
N LEU A 156 -9.26 -8.14 14.43
CA LEU A 156 -10.21 -7.18 15.02
C LEU A 156 -10.21 -7.14 16.56
N THR A 157 -9.78 -8.21 17.22
CA THR A 157 -9.98 -8.42 18.67
C THR A 157 -8.70 -8.56 19.48
N ASP A 158 -7.56 -8.85 18.85
CA ASP A 158 -6.30 -9.12 19.54
C ASP A 158 -5.55 -7.81 19.90
N VAL A 159 -5.50 -7.50 21.20
CA VAL A 159 -4.82 -6.32 21.76
C VAL A 159 -3.30 -6.40 21.59
N SER A 160 -2.73 -7.61 21.58
CA SER A 160 -1.28 -7.79 21.51
C SER A 160 -0.73 -7.31 20.17
N LEU A 161 -1.46 -7.58 19.08
CA LEU A 161 -1.15 -7.11 17.72
C LEU A 161 -1.31 -5.60 17.57
N GLU A 162 -2.13 -4.97 18.42
CA GLU A 162 -2.40 -3.53 18.38
C GLU A 162 -1.23 -2.71 18.96
N ALA A 163 -0.34 -3.26 19.78
CA ALA A 163 0.77 -2.49 20.34
C ALA A 163 2.17 -2.89 19.83
N MET A 164 2.30 -3.97 19.05
CA MET A 164 3.58 -4.43 18.50
C MET A 164 4.34 -3.33 17.74
N THR A 165 5.63 -3.15 18.03
CA THR A 165 6.49 -2.18 17.32
C THR A 165 6.65 -2.49 15.84
N SER A 166 6.53 -3.77 15.43
CA SER A 166 6.50 -4.15 14.01
C SER A 166 5.22 -3.72 13.29
N ASN A 167 4.14 -3.38 14.03
CA ASN A 167 2.92 -2.83 13.48
C ASN A 167 3.02 -1.29 13.45
N GLN A 168 3.17 -0.79 12.23
CA GLN A 168 3.33 0.59 11.84
C GLN A 168 2.02 1.21 11.31
N SER A 169 0.87 0.73 11.79
CA SER A 169 -0.43 1.35 11.54
C SER A 169 -0.69 2.55 12.45
N VAL A 170 -1.64 3.40 12.05
CA VAL A 170 -2.14 4.49 12.91
C VAL A 170 -2.76 3.93 14.18
N GLN A 171 -3.51 2.83 14.08
CA GLN A 171 -4.08 2.17 15.25
C GLN A 171 -2.96 1.80 16.24
N ALA A 172 -1.89 1.17 15.77
CA ALA A 172 -0.84 0.72 16.65
C ALA A 172 -0.02 1.86 17.26
N MET A 173 0.17 2.94 16.51
CA MET A 173 0.70 4.18 17.07
C MET A 173 -0.19 4.70 18.21
N LEU A 174 -1.51 4.78 18.02
CA LEU A 174 -2.42 5.27 19.07
C LEU A 174 -2.38 4.38 20.32
N TYR A 175 -2.34 3.05 20.17
CA TYR A 175 -2.21 2.16 21.32
C TYR A 175 -0.89 2.36 22.08
N ARG A 176 0.24 2.43 21.37
CA ARG A 176 1.55 2.65 22.03
C ARG A 176 1.60 3.96 22.81
N PHE A 177 1.03 5.02 22.27
CA PHE A 177 1.10 6.34 22.90
C PHE A 177 -0.01 6.62 23.91
N LEU A 178 -1.19 6.00 23.78
CA LEU A 178 -2.38 6.43 24.53
C LEU A 178 -3.06 5.33 25.36
N ALA A 179 -2.67 4.06 25.26
CA ALA A 179 -3.41 2.99 25.95
C ALA A 179 -3.07 2.87 27.44
N THR A 180 -4.09 2.60 28.25
CA THR A 180 -3.92 2.11 29.64
C THR A 180 -3.23 0.74 29.63
N ARG A 181 -2.32 0.52 30.58
CA ARG A 181 -1.44 -0.66 30.66
C ARG A 181 -2.04 -1.87 31.42
N ASP A 182 -3.30 -1.81 31.81
CA ASP A 182 -3.88 -2.82 32.70
C ASP A 182 -3.83 -4.21 32.06
N GLY A 183 -3.06 -5.11 32.67
CA GLY A 183 -2.95 -6.53 32.28
C GLY A 183 -1.94 -6.85 31.17
N ILE A 184 -1.14 -5.88 30.69
CA ILE A 184 -0.10 -6.16 29.69
C ILE A 184 1.29 -6.19 30.34
N THR A 185 1.90 -7.38 30.35
CA THR A 185 3.19 -7.65 30.99
C THR A 185 4.40 -7.25 30.15
N GLU A 186 4.22 -6.96 28.86
CA GLU A 186 5.30 -6.50 27.98
C GLU A 186 5.56 -5.00 28.14
N SER A 187 6.85 -4.63 28.24
CA SER A 187 7.26 -3.23 28.25
C SER A 187 7.07 -2.60 26.87
N PHE A 188 5.92 -1.95 26.64
CA PHE A 188 5.75 -1.14 25.43
C PHE A 188 6.58 0.13 25.52
N TRP A 189 7.41 0.32 24.49
CA TRP A 189 8.15 1.55 24.23
C TRP A 189 7.57 2.24 22.99
N PRO A 190 7.38 3.57 23.00
CA PRO A 190 7.59 4.47 24.14
C PRO A 190 6.54 4.29 25.26
N ALA A 191 6.81 4.89 26.42
CA ALA A 191 5.81 4.93 27.50
C ALA A 191 4.58 5.74 27.05
N PRO A 192 3.34 5.26 27.33
CA PRO A 192 2.14 6.00 27.03
C PRO A 192 2.16 7.38 27.69
N ILE A 193 1.73 8.39 26.94
CA ILE A 193 1.55 9.76 27.41
C ILE A 193 0.16 9.97 28.03
N ALA A 194 -0.77 9.04 27.80
CA ALA A 194 -2.11 9.02 28.36
C ALA A 194 -2.55 7.56 28.63
N GLY A 195 -3.56 7.38 29.48
CA GLY A 195 -4.18 6.08 29.79
C GLY A 195 -5.64 6.05 29.33
N LEU A 196 -5.85 5.95 28.02
CA LEU A 196 -7.16 5.81 27.40
C LEU A 196 -7.59 4.34 27.34
N SER A 197 -8.89 4.11 27.45
CA SER A 197 -9.47 2.78 27.25
C SER A 197 -9.38 2.35 25.79
N ARG A 198 -9.54 1.04 25.56
CA ARG A 198 -9.59 0.42 24.24
C ARG A 198 -10.62 1.09 23.32
N ASP A 199 -11.81 1.37 23.86
CA ASP A 199 -12.92 1.95 23.11
C ASP A 199 -12.63 3.40 22.70
N SER A 200 -11.99 4.17 23.57
CA SER A 200 -11.53 5.52 23.25
C SER A 200 -10.50 5.51 22.13
N ILE A 201 -9.52 4.60 22.16
CA ILE A 201 -8.52 4.48 21.08
C ILE A 201 -9.15 4.06 19.77
N ASN A 202 -10.06 3.07 19.80
CA ASN A 202 -10.78 2.63 18.60
C ASN A 202 -11.63 3.76 18.01
N THR A 203 -12.24 4.60 18.85
CA THR A 203 -12.97 5.79 18.41
C THR A 203 -12.04 6.79 17.73
N LEU A 204 -10.90 7.12 18.35
CA LEU A 204 -9.88 8.00 17.76
C LEU A 204 -9.35 7.47 16.42
N TYR A 205 -9.13 6.16 16.34
CA TYR A 205 -8.71 5.49 15.12
C TYR A 205 -9.76 5.63 14.01
N LEU A 206 -11.04 5.41 14.31
CA LEU A 206 -12.12 5.58 13.33
C LEU A 206 -12.26 7.03 12.85
N VAL A 207 -12.10 8.00 13.75
CA VAL A 207 -12.06 9.43 13.39
C VAL A 207 -10.88 9.72 12.46
N ALA A 208 -9.69 9.20 12.77
CA ALA A 208 -8.51 9.33 11.92
C ALA A 208 -8.73 8.70 10.53
N CYS A 209 -9.33 7.51 10.48
CA CYS A 209 -9.71 6.86 9.21
C CYS A 209 -10.65 7.74 8.37
N GLY A 210 -11.66 8.34 9.02
CA GLY A 210 -12.57 9.29 8.38
C GLY A 210 -11.82 10.46 7.74
N ILE A 211 -10.88 11.06 8.47
CA ILE A 211 -10.04 12.17 7.98
C ILE A 211 -9.20 11.73 6.77
N PHE A 212 -8.51 10.59 6.86
CA PHE A 212 -7.63 10.12 5.78
C PHE A 212 -8.38 9.76 4.49
N LEU A 213 -9.67 9.41 4.59
CA LEU A 213 -10.53 9.11 3.44
C LEU A 213 -11.06 10.36 2.73
N LEU A 214 -11.13 11.54 3.40
CA LEU A 214 -11.76 12.74 2.83
C LEU A 214 -11.17 13.18 1.48
N PRO A 215 -9.83 13.30 1.31
CA PRO A 215 -9.27 13.75 0.03
C PRO A 215 -9.52 12.73 -1.08
N TRP A 216 -9.53 11.44 -0.76
CA TRP A 216 -9.79 10.39 -1.74
C TRP A 216 -11.27 10.40 -2.18
N ILE A 217 -12.22 10.60 -1.27
CA ILE A 217 -13.64 10.79 -1.61
C ILE A 217 -13.83 12.02 -2.50
N TYR A 218 -13.16 13.13 -2.17
CA TYR A 218 -13.24 14.36 -2.94
C TYR A 218 -12.72 14.17 -4.37
N VAL A 219 -11.53 13.58 -4.52
CA VAL A 219 -10.88 13.43 -5.82
C VAL A 219 -11.56 12.35 -6.68
N GLY A 220 -12.06 11.27 -6.06
CA GLY A 220 -12.78 10.19 -6.74
C GLY A 220 -14.08 10.62 -7.44
N ARG A 221 -14.63 11.80 -7.13
CA ARG A 221 -15.86 12.33 -7.77
C ARG A 221 -15.65 12.86 -9.19
N SER A 222 -14.40 13.07 -9.62
CA SER A 222 -14.12 13.57 -10.97
C SER A 222 -14.07 12.40 -11.96
N PRO A 223 -14.99 12.31 -12.94
CA PRO A 223 -15.03 11.19 -13.87
C PRO A 223 -13.87 11.21 -14.87
N GLU A 224 -13.38 12.40 -15.21
CA GLU A 224 -12.27 12.58 -16.14
C GLU A 224 -10.94 12.48 -15.40
N THR A 225 -10.10 11.57 -15.85
CA THR A 225 -8.72 11.45 -15.37
C THR A 225 -7.79 11.20 -16.53
N ASN A 226 -6.90 12.15 -16.75
CA ASN A 226 -5.66 11.93 -17.47
C ASN A 226 -4.72 11.02 -16.66
N ARG A 227 -3.58 10.64 -17.26
CA ARG A 227 -2.66 9.66 -16.67
C ARG A 227 -1.97 10.17 -15.41
N TRP A 228 -1.58 11.44 -15.38
CA TRP A 228 -0.87 12.05 -14.25
C TRP A 228 -1.72 12.16 -12.99
N ARG A 229 -2.97 12.57 -13.18
CA ARG A 229 -3.98 12.65 -12.13
C ARG A 229 -4.33 11.26 -11.61
N LEU A 230 -4.62 10.30 -12.49
CA LEU A 230 -4.89 8.92 -12.08
C LEU A 230 -3.72 8.34 -11.28
N ALA A 231 -2.49 8.58 -11.76
CA ALA A 231 -1.32 8.05 -11.08
C ALA A 231 -1.17 8.61 -9.66
N SER A 232 -1.45 9.91 -9.49
CA SER A 232 -1.46 10.61 -8.20
C SER A 232 -2.63 10.17 -7.30
N GLU A 233 -3.81 9.91 -7.87
CA GLU A 233 -4.97 9.35 -7.16
C GLU A 233 -4.65 7.97 -6.59
N VAL A 234 -4.00 7.11 -7.37
CA VAL A 234 -3.56 5.78 -6.93
C VAL A 234 -2.48 5.88 -5.86
N ALA A 235 -1.54 6.83 -5.99
CA ALA A 235 -0.54 7.07 -4.95
C ALA A 235 -1.17 7.50 -3.63
N LEU A 236 -2.15 8.41 -3.67
CA LEU A 236 -2.92 8.81 -2.50
C LEU A 236 -3.68 7.61 -1.91
N LEU A 237 -4.34 6.79 -2.73
CA LEU A 237 -5.07 5.61 -2.29
C LEU A 237 -4.15 4.62 -1.57
N ILE A 238 -2.93 4.37 -2.06
CA ILE A 238 -1.95 3.49 -1.39
C ILE A 238 -1.58 4.04 -0.02
N VAL A 239 -1.26 5.32 0.08
CA VAL A 239 -0.86 5.94 1.35
C VAL A 239 -2.03 5.92 2.33
N THR A 240 -3.23 6.28 1.88
CA THR A 240 -4.47 6.19 2.67
C THR A 240 -4.70 4.76 3.15
N THR A 241 -4.54 3.76 2.28
CA THR A 241 -4.72 2.34 2.62
C THR A 241 -3.84 1.92 3.80
N HIS A 242 -2.56 2.33 3.82
CA HIS A 242 -1.65 2.03 4.92
C HIS A 242 -2.00 2.76 6.21
N LEU A 243 -2.55 3.98 6.11
CA LEU A 243 -2.97 4.78 7.26
C LEU A 243 -4.26 4.26 7.90
N ILE A 244 -5.21 3.77 7.10
CA ILE A 244 -6.50 3.24 7.57
C ILE A 244 -6.51 1.73 7.80
N SER A 245 -5.39 1.05 7.54
CA SER A 245 -5.25 -0.36 7.88
C SER A 245 -4.98 -0.49 9.38
N ARG A 246 -5.65 -1.44 10.03
CA ARG A 246 -5.34 -1.84 11.42
C ARG A 246 -3.92 -2.42 11.54
N ARG A 247 -3.42 -2.98 10.45
CA ARG A 247 -2.12 -3.66 10.39
C ARG A 247 -1.32 -3.21 9.18
N THR A 248 -0.25 -2.49 9.44
CA THR A 248 0.72 -2.06 8.43
C THR A 248 2.09 -2.47 8.90
N THR A 249 2.72 -3.44 8.24
CA THR A 249 4.07 -3.90 8.57
C THR A 249 5.03 -3.50 7.45
N GLU A 250 6.33 -3.64 7.68
CA GLU A 250 7.35 -3.22 6.73
C GLU A 250 7.19 -3.84 5.33
N TYR A 251 6.81 -5.12 5.25
CA TYR A 251 6.64 -5.78 3.95
C TYR A 251 5.41 -5.27 3.16
N HIS A 252 4.41 -4.68 3.83
CA HIS A 252 3.30 -4.00 3.14
C HIS A 252 3.75 -2.71 2.45
N LEU A 253 4.81 -2.06 2.96
CA LEU A 253 5.28 -0.76 2.48
C LEU A 253 6.06 -0.83 1.16
N VAL A 254 6.20 -2.02 0.57
CA VAL A 254 6.79 -2.19 -0.76
C VAL A 254 6.03 -1.41 -1.85
N THR A 255 4.73 -1.14 -1.62
CA THR A 255 3.90 -0.32 -2.51
C THR A 255 4.37 1.13 -2.60
N LEU A 256 5.18 1.61 -1.65
CA LEU A 256 5.76 2.96 -1.68
C LEU A 256 6.73 3.16 -2.84
N ALA A 257 7.24 2.10 -3.46
CA ALA A 257 8.03 2.22 -4.69
C ALA A 257 7.24 2.94 -5.78
N TYR A 258 5.95 2.65 -5.92
CA TYR A 258 5.09 3.38 -6.85
C TYR A 258 4.91 4.85 -6.40
N VAL A 259 4.66 5.08 -5.11
CA VAL A 259 4.46 6.44 -4.56
C VAL A 259 5.68 7.32 -4.79
N TYR A 260 6.89 6.81 -4.55
CA TYR A 260 8.14 7.51 -4.85
C TYR A 260 8.33 7.74 -6.35
N CYS A 261 8.00 6.75 -7.19
CA CYS A 261 8.04 6.91 -8.64
C CYS A 261 7.15 8.08 -9.08
N VAL A 262 5.88 8.12 -8.63
CA VAL A 262 4.95 9.21 -8.96
C VAL A 262 5.47 10.55 -8.46
N THR A 263 5.94 10.66 -7.21
CA THR A 263 6.46 11.93 -6.65
C THR A 263 7.66 12.44 -7.43
N LEU A 264 8.61 11.56 -7.77
CA LEU A 264 9.77 11.94 -8.58
C LEU A 264 9.36 12.30 -10.01
N SER A 265 8.34 11.65 -10.56
CA SER A 265 7.85 11.91 -11.91
C SER A 265 7.18 13.28 -12.03
N LEU A 266 6.41 13.68 -11.02
CA LEU A 266 5.76 15.00 -10.96
C LEU A 266 6.75 16.15 -11.06
N ARG A 267 8.03 15.96 -10.69
CA ARG A 267 9.08 16.97 -10.87
C ARG A 267 9.36 17.32 -12.34
N TYR A 268 9.02 16.41 -13.25
CA TYR A 268 9.20 16.59 -14.69
C TYR A 268 7.93 17.07 -15.41
N HIS A 269 6.82 17.22 -14.67
CA HIS A 269 5.58 17.74 -15.25
C HIS A 269 5.76 19.22 -15.66
N PRO A 270 5.29 19.63 -16.86
CA PRO A 270 5.48 20.99 -17.36
C PRO A 270 4.92 22.07 -16.42
N ASP A 271 3.75 21.82 -15.84
CA ASP A 271 3.05 22.81 -14.98
C ASP A 271 3.60 22.91 -13.55
N VAL A 272 4.63 22.12 -13.22
CA VAL A 272 5.24 22.16 -11.89
C VAL A 272 6.40 23.16 -11.88
N SER A 273 6.22 24.24 -11.12
CA SER A 273 7.21 25.32 -10.97
C SER A 273 8.53 24.84 -10.33
N PRO A 274 9.67 25.50 -10.58
CA PRO A 274 10.97 25.10 -10.02
C PRO A 274 10.96 24.92 -8.49
N ASN A 275 10.32 25.85 -7.76
CA ASN A 275 10.19 25.74 -6.31
C ASN A 275 9.45 24.48 -5.88
N ARG A 276 8.35 24.12 -6.57
CA ARG A 276 7.62 22.87 -6.30
C ARG A 276 8.44 21.63 -6.64
N ARG A 277 9.24 21.66 -7.71
CA ARG A 277 10.14 20.53 -8.05
C ARG A 277 11.14 20.26 -6.92
N SER A 278 11.68 21.33 -6.31
CA SER A 278 12.56 21.23 -5.15
C SER A 278 11.82 20.73 -3.91
N GLN A 279 10.60 21.21 -3.64
CA GLN A 279 9.76 20.73 -2.53
C GLN A 279 9.45 19.23 -2.66
N LEU A 280 9.13 18.75 -3.86
CA LEU A 280 8.90 17.32 -4.11
C LEU A 280 10.18 16.49 -3.89
N ALA A 281 11.35 16.99 -4.30
CA ALA A 281 12.62 16.33 -4.03
C ALA A 281 12.91 16.25 -2.52
N TRP A 282 12.70 17.36 -1.81
CA TRP A 282 12.84 17.42 -0.35
C TRP A 282 11.87 16.49 0.37
N LEU A 283 10.61 16.42 -0.08
CA LEU A 283 9.63 15.48 0.45
C LEU A 283 10.14 14.04 0.35
N VAL A 284 10.62 13.61 -0.83
CA VAL A 284 11.19 12.27 -1.02
C VAL A 284 12.38 12.05 -0.10
N ALA A 285 13.30 13.01 -0.01
CA ALA A 285 14.48 12.90 0.86
C ALA A 285 14.12 12.77 2.34
N VAL A 286 13.20 13.61 2.84
CA VAL A 286 12.75 13.61 4.24
C VAL A 286 12.01 12.32 4.56
N VAL A 287 11.06 11.90 3.72
CA VAL A 287 10.32 10.65 3.92
C VAL A 287 11.27 9.45 3.87
N ALA A 288 12.21 9.43 2.92
CA ALA A 288 13.24 8.40 2.84
C ALA A 288 14.12 8.34 4.08
N LEU A 289 14.54 9.50 4.60
CA LEU A 289 15.34 9.59 5.82
C LEU A 289 14.57 9.09 7.04
N ILE A 290 13.30 9.48 7.20
CA ILE A 290 12.44 9.01 8.30
C ILE A 290 12.26 7.48 8.19
N GLN A 291 12.02 6.96 6.98
CA GLN A 291 11.77 5.54 6.79
C GLN A 291 13.03 4.67 6.91
N ASN A 292 14.20 5.16 6.47
CA ASN A 292 15.41 4.36 6.43
C ASN A 292 16.38 4.66 7.58
N GLY A 293 16.24 5.82 8.24
CA GLY A 293 17.15 6.28 9.30
C GLY A 293 17.16 5.40 10.55
N TYR A 294 16.12 4.62 10.78
CA TYR A 294 16.06 3.63 11.86
C TYR A 294 16.39 2.20 11.40
N SER A 295 16.85 1.99 10.17
CA SER A 295 17.17 0.64 9.67
C SER A 295 18.20 -0.06 10.58
N PRO A 296 18.02 -1.36 10.88
CA PRO A 296 18.98 -2.12 11.69
C PRO A 296 20.42 -2.05 11.15
N MET A 297 20.59 -1.84 9.84
CA MET A 297 21.90 -1.68 9.20
C MET A 297 22.67 -0.43 9.66
N PHE A 298 21.97 0.63 10.08
CA PHE A 298 22.60 1.89 10.50
C PHE A 298 22.68 2.03 12.02
N VAL A 299 21.67 1.54 12.74
CA VAL A 299 21.54 1.77 14.19
C VAL A 299 21.66 0.50 15.05
N GLY A 300 21.72 -0.68 14.43
CA GLY A 300 21.63 -1.97 15.13
C GLY A 300 20.18 -2.42 15.37
N MET A 301 19.99 -3.71 15.64
CA MET A 301 18.65 -4.31 15.81
C MET A 301 17.88 -3.69 16.99
N ASP A 302 18.48 -3.65 18.17
CA ASP A 302 17.81 -3.15 19.39
C ASP A 302 17.36 -1.69 19.27
N ARG A 303 18.23 -0.82 18.71
CA ARG A 303 17.87 0.59 18.50
C ARG A 303 16.84 0.74 17.39
N SER A 304 16.89 -0.11 16.36
CA SER A 304 15.88 -0.10 15.29
C SER A 304 14.49 -0.43 15.84
N GLU A 305 14.39 -1.47 16.67
CA GLU A 305 13.13 -1.86 17.32
C GLU A 305 12.62 -0.76 18.26
N TRP A 306 13.52 -0.14 19.02
CA TRP A 306 13.17 1.00 19.88
C TRP A 306 12.67 2.20 19.08
N LEU A 307 13.37 2.59 18.01
CA LEU A 307 12.96 3.69 17.13
C LEU A 307 11.64 3.40 16.40
N GLN A 308 11.38 2.14 16.02
CA GLN A 308 10.10 1.73 15.42
C GLN A 308 8.91 1.98 16.35
N GLY A 309 9.11 1.91 17.67
CA GLY A 309 8.08 2.25 18.66
C GLY A 309 7.51 3.67 18.48
N TYR A 310 8.35 4.62 18.05
CA TYR A 310 7.95 6.01 17.77
C TYR A 310 7.19 6.20 16.46
N SER A 311 6.86 5.10 15.77
CA SER A 311 6.03 5.09 14.55
C SER A 311 6.53 6.00 13.41
N PRO A 312 7.85 6.03 13.11
CA PRO A 312 8.39 6.88 12.03
C PRO A 312 7.72 6.62 10.68
N VAL A 313 7.29 5.39 10.41
CA VAL A 313 6.53 5.08 9.18
C VAL A 313 5.23 5.85 9.14
N VAL A 314 4.43 5.85 10.21
CA VAL A 314 3.14 6.56 10.23
C VAL A 314 3.35 8.04 9.95
N LEU A 315 4.35 8.66 10.60
CA LEU A 315 4.71 10.06 10.35
C LEU A 315 5.06 10.31 8.88
N SER A 316 5.87 9.43 8.29
CA SER A 316 6.24 9.53 6.87
C SER A 316 5.04 9.36 5.92
N LEU A 317 4.09 8.48 6.26
CA LEU A 317 2.87 8.26 5.49
C LEU A 317 1.94 9.48 5.60
N VAL A 318 1.81 10.10 6.78
CA VAL A 318 1.04 11.33 6.96
C VAL A 318 1.64 12.48 6.15
N LEU A 319 2.97 12.61 6.10
CA LEU A 319 3.64 13.60 5.24
C LEU A 319 3.32 13.38 3.75
N LEU A 320 3.44 12.14 3.27
CA LEU A 320 3.09 11.79 1.88
C LEU A 320 1.61 12.06 1.59
N TRP A 321 0.72 11.62 2.47
CA TRP A 321 -0.73 11.81 2.33
C TRP A 321 -1.09 13.31 2.24
N SER A 322 -0.48 14.12 3.11
CA SER A 322 -0.69 15.57 3.13
C SER A 322 -0.21 16.22 1.83
N ALA A 323 0.97 15.82 1.35
CA ALA A 323 1.52 16.32 0.11
C ALA A 323 0.65 15.95 -1.11
N TYR A 324 0.21 14.70 -1.23
CA TYR A 324 -0.65 14.26 -2.33
C TYR A 324 -2.04 14.91 -2.29
N SER A 325 -2.61 15.09 -1.10
CA SER A 325 -3.87 15.82 -0.92
C SER A 325 -3.76 17.26 -1.44
N LEU A 326 -2.65 17.95 -1.16
CA LEU A 326 -2.40 19.30 -1.66
C LEU A 326 -2.07 19.35 -3.15
N VAL A 327 -1.30 18.38 -3.66
CA VAL A 327 -0.95 18.25 -5.08
C VAL A 327 -2.22 18.12 -5.93
N LEU A 328 -3.11 17.20 -5.55
CA LEU A 328 -4.36 16.93 -6.28
C LEU A 328 -5.36 18.10 -6.22
N GLN A 329 -5.26 18.97 -5.20
CA GLN A 329 -6.09 20.18 -5.11
C GLN A 329 -5.55 21.36 -5.91
N ARG A 330 -4.21 21.48 -6.06
CA ARG A 330 -3.56 22.70 -6.55
C ARG A 330 -2.94 22.59 -7.93
N LEU A 331 -2.66 21.39 -8.41
CA LEU A 331 -2.09 21.17 -9.74
C LEU A 331 -3.19 20.74 -10.72
N ARG A 332 -3.30 21.48 -11.81
CA ARG A 332 -3.96 20.99 -13.02
C ARG A 332 -2.99 20.00 -13.64
N LEU A 333 -3.19 18.72 -13.35
CA LEU A 333 -2.32 17.65 -13.82
C LEU A 333 -2.77 17.20 -15.21
N ASP A 334 -3.04 18.10 -16.14
CA ASP A 334 -3.55 17.74 -17.48
C ASP A 334 -2.49 16.98 -18.29
N ASP A 335 -2.90 16.07 -19.19
CA ASP A 335 -1.92 15.38 -20.03
C ASP A 335 -1.21 16.44 -20.90
N PRO A 336 0.13 16.53 -20.87
CA PRO A 336 0.84 17.50 -21.67
C PRO A 336 0.63 17.20 -23.17
N PRO A 337 0.57 18.22 -24.03
CA PRO A 337 0.45 18.01 -25.47
C PRO A 337 1.59 17.11 -25.94
N HIS A 338 1.24 16.04 -26.65
CA HIS A 338 2.19 15.01 -27.11
C HIS A 338 3.43 15.66 -27.73
N ARG A 339 4.60 15.40 -27.14
CA ARG A 339 5.91 15.72 -27.71
C ARG A 339 6.52 14.48 -28.32
#